data_AF-A0A1I8PG04-F1
#
_entry.id   AF-A0A1I8PG04-F1
#
_cell.length_a   1.000
_cell.length_b   1.000
_cell.length_c   1.000
_cell.angle_alpha   90.00
_cell.angle_beta   90.00
_cell.angle_gamma   90.00
#
_symmetry.space_group_name_H-M   'P 1'
#
loop_
_entity.id
_entity.type
_entity.pdbx_description
1 polymer ?
#
loop_
_entity_poly.entity_id
_entity_poly.type
_entity_poly.pdbx_seq_one_letter_code
_entity_poly.pdbx_strand_id
1 'polypeptide(L)'
;MAKKKIFTVAVVLAVVASLASLTQADMVEKSLMQDLANHFKRLGATTLCAVDQFDGADVPSKVDKVIEVGVGNLRQFLGKVLSGEEYIKQSILSVKTAAIDMGGTHSKCANVSTDYIASNTPVNGSELFATGKVLLKVSENLSCVVQKGDDAALDKVPYFYAKIINNIAADESDNQVNKLIRHEATLASDLGGLASC
;
A
#
# COMPACT_ATOMS: atom_id res chain seq x y z
N MET A 1 8.15 23.00 -4.55
CA MET A 1 8.48 21.90 -5.49
C MET A 1 9.85 21.26 -5.28
N ALA A 2 10.79 21.84 -4.50
CA ALA A 2 12.11 21.24 -4.27
C ALA A 2 12.13 19.99 -3.35
N LYS A 3 11.22 19.90 -2.37
CA LYS A 3 11.19 18.80 -1.38
C LYS A 3 10.87 17.42 -1.97
N LYS A 4 10.07 17.36 -3.05
CA LYS A 4 9.70 16.09 -3.70
C LYS A 4 10.85 15.47 -4.50
N LYS A 5 11.74 16.29 -5.08
CA LYS A 5 12.89 15.80 -5.90
C LYS A 5 14.03 15.22 -5.06
N ILE A 6 14.25 15.75 -3.86
CA ILE A 6 15.29 15.24 -2.94
C ILE A 6 14.91 13.85 -2.40
N PHE A 7 13.61 13.60 -2.19
CA PHE A 7 13.10 12.29 -1.78
C PHE A 7 13.29 11.23 -2.87
N THR A 8 13.02 11.56 -4.14
CA THR A 8 13.21 10.63 -5.26
C THR A 8 14.67 10.20 -5.41
N VAL A 9 15.63 11.12 -5.23
CA VAL A 9 17.07 10.82 -5.30
C VAL A 9 17.54 9.98 -4.11
N ALA A 10 17.05 10.27 -2.90
CA ALA A 10 17.36 9.48 -1.71
C ALA A 10 16.81 8.05 -1.79
N VAL A 11 15.61 7.88 -2.35
CA VAL A 11 15.00 6.57 -2.61
C VAL A 11 15.83 5.77 -3.62
N VAL A 12 16.23 6.39 -4.73
CA VAL A 12 17.06 5.73 -5.75
C VAL A 12 18.41 5.29 -5.17
N LEU A 13 19.05 6.11 -4.32
CA LEU A 13 20.32 5.77 -3.68
C LEU A 13 20.18 4.65 -2.62
N ALA A 14 19.07 4.61 -1.87
CA ALA A 14 18.77 3.51 -0.94
C ALA A 14 18.55 2.17 -1.68
N VAL A 15 17.95 2.23 -2.87
CA VAL A 15 17.78 1.06 -3.76
C VAL A 15 19.11 0.57 -4.32
N VAL A 16 20.00 1.48 -4.75
CA VAL A 16 21.34 1.11 -5.23
C VAL A 16 22.22 0.54 -4.11
N ALA A 17 22.12 1.06 -2.88
CA ALA A 17 22.86 0.54 -1.74
C ALA A 17 22.38 -0.85 -1.29
N SER A 18 21.10 -1.18 -1.47
CA SER A 18 20.55 -2.50 -1.15
C SER A 18 20.81 -3.55 -2.23
N LEU A 19 21.06 -3.13 -3.47
CA LEU A 19 21.48 -4.01 -4.58
C LEU A 19 22.90 -4.59 -4.43
N ALA A 20 23.75 -3.97 -3.60
CA ALA A 20 25.15 -4.39 -3.46
C ALA A 20 25.39 -5.57 -2.50
N SER A 21 24.38 -6.02 -1.74
CA SER A 21 24.57 -6.97 -0.63
C SER A 21 23.86 -8.33 -0.75
N LEU A 22 23.15 -8.63 -1.84
CA LEU A 22 22.22 -9.78 -1.85
C LEU A 22 22.54 -10.77 -2.98
N THR A 23 23.52 -11.63 -2.74
CA THR A 23 23.67 -12.91 -3.43
C THR A 23 23.34 -14.04 -2.45
N GLN A 24 22.06 -14.24 -2.18
CA GLN A 24 21.44 -15.49 -1.77
C GLN A 24 19.91 -15.32 -1.87
N ALA A 25 19.21 -16.40 -2.16
CA ALA A 25 17.75 -16.41 -2.21
C ALA A 25 17.23 -16.27 -0.78
N ASP A 26 17.22 -15.04 -0.26
CA ASP A 26 16.93 -14.78 1.14
C ASP A 26 15.42 -14.77 1.39
N MET A 27 14.98 -15.60 2.33
CA MET A 27 13.65 -15.50 2.92
C MET A 27 13.47 -14.07 3.44
N VAL A 28 12.36 -13.42 3.09
CA VAL A 28 12.09 -12.07 3.59
C VAL A 28 11.90 -12.12 5.09
N GLU A 29 12.57 -11.24 5.82
CA GLU A 29 12.43 -11.18 7.27
C GLU A 29 10.97 -10.89 7.70
N LYS A 30 10.47 -11.64 8.69
CA LYS A 30 9.14 -11.42 9.29
C LYS A 30 8.96 -9.98 9.80
N SER A 31 10.03 -9.35 10.28
CA SER A 31 10.07 -7.95 10.71
C SER A 31 9.64 -6.99 9.60
N LEU A 32 10.15 -7.18 8.38
CA LEU A 32 9.80 -6.36 7.21
C LEU A 32 8.35 -6.58 6.79
N MET A 33 7.88 -7.82 6.78
CA MET A 33 6.47 -8.12 6.48
C MET A 33 5.52 -7.53 7.54
N GLN A 34 5.91 -7.55 8.81
CA GLN A 34 5.13 -6.91 9.87
C GLN A 34 5.12 -5.38 9.75
N ASP A 35 6.24 -4.77 9.34
CA ASP A 35 6.32 -3.33 9.07
C ASP A 35 5.40 -2.95 7.90
N LEU A 36 5.39 -3.75 6.83
CA LEU A 36 4.47 -3.59 5.71
C LEU A 36 3.00 -3.67 6.17
N ALA A 37 2.66 -4.64 7.01
CA ALA A 37 1.32 -4.76 7.57
C ALA A 37 0.92 -3.51 8.38
N ASN A 38 1.83 -2.97 9.19
CA ASN A 38 1.59 -1.74 9.96
C ASN A 38 1.35 -0.53 9.04
N HIS A 39 2.09 -0.43 7.94
CA HIS A 39 1.89 0.62 6.95
C HIS A 39 0.55 0.52 6.22
N PHE A 40 0.11 -0.69 5.86
CA PHE A 40 -1.25 -0.89 5.33
C PHE A 40 -2.32 -0.48 6.33
N LYS A 41 -2.14 -0.81 7.62
CA LYS A 41 -3.06 -0.38 8.68
C LYS A 41 -3.17 1.15 8.73
N ARG A 42 -2.02 1.83 8.70
CA ARG A 42 -1.97 3.29 8.70
C ARG A 42 -2.63 3.88 7.45
N LEU A 43 -2.36 3.33 6.26
CA LEU A 43 -2.96 3.80 5.02
C LEU A 43 -4.47 3.59 5.01
N GLY A 44 -4.96 2.43 5.46
CA GLY A 44 -6.39 2.17 5.60
C GLY A 44 -7.06 3.19 6.50
N ALA A 45 -6.48 3.45 7.69
CA ALA A 45 -7.00 4.44 8.63
C ALA A 45 -7.00 5.88 8.07
N THR A 46 -5.92 6.33 7.41
CA THR A 46 -5.87 7.67 6.80
C THR A 46 -6.82 7.80 5.61
N THR A 47 -7.02 6.72 4.85
CA THR A 47 -8.00 6.67 3.75
C THR A 47 -9.42 6.80 4.29
N LEU A 48 -9.78 6.04 5.33
CA LEU A 48 -11.09 6.15 5.98
C LEU A 48 -11.31 7.54 6.60
N CYS A 49 -10.27 8.16 7.17
CA CYS A 49 -10.38 9.55 7.62
C CYS A 49 -10.62 10.51 6.46
N ALA A 50 -9.92 10.35 5.33
CA ALA A 50 -10.12 11.20 4.17
C ALA A 50 -11.58 11.12 3.68
N VAL A 51 -12.16 9.90 3.63
CA VAL A 51 -13.58 9.67 3.34
C VAL A 51 -14.50 10.45 4.29
N ASP A 52 -14.25 10.45 5.60
CA ASP A 52 -15.06 11.22 6.55
C ASP A 52 -15.01 12.73 6.28
N GLN A 53 -14.03 13.21 5.53
CA GLN A 53 -13.86 14.62 5.16
C GLN A 53 -14.19 14.88 3.69
N PHE A 54 -14.80 13.94 2.96
CA PHE A 54 -15.05 14.04 1.52
C PHE A 54 -16.01 15.15 1.11
N ASP A 55 -16.86 15.63 2.03
CA ASP A 55 -17.74 16.79 1.79
C ASP A 55 -16.95 18.12 1.74
N GLY A 56 -15.66 18.10 2.14
CA GLY A 56 -14.78 19.24 1.96
C GLY A 56 -14.39 19.41 0.49
N ALA A 57 -14.65 20.59 -0.09
CA ALA A 57 -14.54 20.86 -1.53
C ALA A 57 -13.21 20.43 -2.19
N ASP A 58 -12.08 20.50 -1.46
CA ASP A 58 -10.76 20.15 -1.99
C ASP A 58 -10.30 18.73 -1.64
N VAL A 59 -11.01 18.00 -0.78
CA VAL A 59 -10.56 16.68 -0.30
C VAL A 59 -10.59 15.64 -1.43
N PRO A 60 -11.67 15.50 -2.22
CA PRO A 60 -11.72 14.53 -3.31
C PRO A 60 -10.56 14.70 -4.31
N SER A 61 -10.32 15.92 -4.79
CA SER A 61 -9.25 16.18 -5.78
C SER A 61 -7.84 15.93 -5.24
N LYS A 62 -7.61 16.19 -3.95
CA LYS A 62 -6.34 15.84 -3.29
C LYS A 62 -6.18 14.34 -3.20
N VAL A 63 -7.23 13.61 -2.85
CA VAL A 63 -7.20 12.15 -2.77
C VAL A 63 -6.91 11.52 -4.13
N ASP A 64 -7.62 11.96 -5.19
CA ASP A 64 -7.38 11.48 -6.55
C ASP A 64 -5.91 11.65 -6.95
N LYS A 65 -5.33 12.81 -6.62
CA LYS A 65 -3.91 13.10 -6.88
C LYS A 65 -2.95 12.17 -6.12
N VAL A 66 -3.27 11.80 -4.87
CA VAL A 66 -2.45 10.84 -4.12
C VAL A 66 -2.49 9.48 -4.81
N ILE A 67 -3.67 9.02 -5.20
CA ILE A 67 -3.85 7.72 -5.86
C ILE A 67 -3.16 7.70 -7.23
N GLU A 68 -3.35 8.74 -8.04
CA GLU A 68 -2.71 8.88 -9.36
C GLU A 68 -1.19 8.84 -9.24
N VAL A 69 -0.60 9.59 -8.30
CA VAL A 69 0.85 9.58 -8.06
C VAL A 69 1.32 8.22 -7.58
N GLY A 70 0.56 7.55 -6.70
CA GLY A 70 0.85 6.20 -6.25
C GLY A 70 0.91 5.19 -7.40
N VAL A 71 -0.14 5.14 -8.22
CA VAL A 71 -0.20 4.28 -9.42
C VAL A 71 0.91 4.64 -10.41
N GLY A 72 1.16 5.94 -10.62
CA GLY A 72 2.24 6.42 -11.48
C GLY A 72 3.64 5.98 -11.02
N ASN A 73 3.88 5.91 -9.72
CA ASN A 73 5.12 5.37 -9.17
C ASN A 73 5.23 3.86 -9.40
N LEU A 74 4.14 3.10 -9.22
CA LEU A 74 4.12 1.65 -9.46
C LEU A 74 4.44 1.29 -10.91
N ARG A 75 4.02 2.12 -11.88
CA ARG A 75 4.36 1.96 -13.30
C ARG A 75 5.86 1.92 -13.59
N GLN A 76 6.69 2.51 -12.75
CA GLN A 76 8.15 2.45 -12.90
C GLN A 76 8.71 1.05 -12.64
N PHE A 77 7.92 0.14 -12.07
CA PHE A 77 8.28 -1.25 -11.79
C PHE A 77 7.66 -2.24 -12.77
N LEU A 78 6.88 -1.78 -13.75
CA LEU A 78 6.28 -2.64 -14.77
C LEU A 78 7.38 -3.39 -15.54
N GLY A 79 7.30 -4.73 -15.53
CA GLY A 79 8.26 -5.59 -16.21
C GLY A 79 9.64 -5.66 -15.56
N LYS A 80 9.85 -5.03 -14.39
CA LYS A 80 11.09 -5.18 -13.62
C LYS A 80 11.04 -6.46 -12.79
N VAL A 81 12.12 -7.22 -12.86
CA VAL A 81 12.36 -8.38 -11.99
C VAL A 81 13.10 -7.87 -10.76
N LEU A 82 12.45 -7.97 -9.60
CA LEU A 82 13.02 -7.65 -8.29
C LEU A 82 13.10 -8.94 -7.45
N SER A 83 13.97 -8.95 -6.45
CA SER A 83 13.96 -9.99 -5.42
C SER A 83 12.71 -9.89 -4.54
N GLY A 84 12.40 -10.95 -3.80
CA GLY A 84 11.25 -10.95 -2.88
C GLY A 84 11.36 -9.84 -1.83
N GLU A 85 12.54 -9.65 -1.25
CA GLU A 85 12.82 -8.59 -0.29
C GLU A 85 12.66 -7.19 -0.90
N GLU A 86 13.12 -7.01 -2.15
CA GLU A 86 12.97 -5.75 -2.87
C GLU A 86 11.49 -5.42 -3.13
N TYR A 87 10.66 -6.39 -3.51
CA TYR A 87 9.23 -6.17 -3.64
C TYR A 87 8.58 -5.71 -2.32
N ILE A 88 8.97 -6.33 -1.20
CA ILE A 88 8.46 -5.94 0.12
C ILE A 88 8.95 -4.54 0.51
N LYS A 89 10.23 -4.21 0.30
CA LYS A 89 10.78 -2.86 0.54
C LYS A 89 10.10 -1.79 -0.32
N GLN A 90 9.86 -2.05 -1.61
CA GLN A 90 9.15 -1.11 -2.49
C GLN A 90 7.69 -0.94 -2.08
N SER A 91 7.04 -2.03 -1.63
CA SER A 91 5.68 -1.97 -1.10
C SER A 91 5.61 -1.12 0.17
N ILE A 92 6.53 -1.31 1.12
CA ILE A 92 6.65 -0.50 2.34
C ILE A 92 6.77 0.98 1.97
N LEU A 93 7.70 1.32 1.08
CA LEU A 93 7.92 2.70 0.67
C LEU A 93 6.67 3.31 0.03
N SER A 94 6.02 2.58 -0.88
CA SER A 94 4.84 3.04 -1.61
C SER A 94 3.66 3.27 -0.66
N VAL A 95 3.37 2.29 0.20
CA VAL A 95 2.25 2.33 1.15
C VAL A 95 2.49 3.40 2.23
N LYS A 96 3.72 3.51 2.75
CA LYS A 96 4.09 4.56 3.71
C LYS A 96 3.94 5.95 3.12
N THR A 97 4.40 6.15 1.89
CA THR A 97 4.29 7.44 1.19
C THR A 97 2.84 7.79 0.94
N ALA A 98 2.05 6.84 0.43
CA ALA A 98 0.62 7.01 0.23
C ALA A 98 -0.08 7.35 1.56
N ALA A 99 0.30 6.73 2.67
CA ALA A 99 -0.32 7.00 3.97
C ALA A 99 -0.07 8.43 4.46
N ILE A 100 1.16 8.92 4.27
CA ILE A 100 1.55 10.30 4.59
C ILE A 100 0.79 11.29 3.69
N ASP A 101 0.80 11.04 2.38
CA ASP A 101 0.16 11.92 1.41
C ASP A 101 -1.37 11.94 1.60
N MET A 102 -1.99 10.79 1.86
CA MET A 102 -3.40 10.66 2.21
C MET A 102 -3.73 11.40 3.50
N GLY A 103 -2.89 11.30 4.54
CA GLY A 103 -3.02 12.09 5.76
C GLY A 103 -2.90 13.60 5.53
N GLY A 104 -2.20 14.02 4.46
CA GLY A 104 -2.07 15.41 4.05
C GLY A 104 -3.26 15.99 3.27
N THR A 105 -4.26 15.17 2.94
CA THR A 105 -5.45 15.62 2.19
C THR A 105 -6.35 16.53 3.04
N HIS A 106 -6.39 16.29 4.35
CA HIS A 106 -7.14 17.06 5.33
C HIS A 106 -6.43 17.11 6.69
N SER A 107 -6.51 18.25 7.40
CA SER A 107 -5.77 18.48 8.65
C SER A 107 -6.08 17.47 9.76
N LYS A 108 -7.34 17.00 9.85
CA LYS A 108 -7.76 15.96 10.81
C LYS A 108 -7.14 14.58 10.54
N CYS A 109 -6.65 14.32 9.34
CA CYS A 109 -6.15 13.01 8.94
C CYS A 109 -4.64 12.83 9.10
N ALA A 110 -3.89 13.92 9.30
CA ALA A 110 -2.44 13.89 9.41
C ALA A 110 -1.94 12.93 10.52
N ASN A 111 -2.63 12.93 11.66
CA ASN A 111 -2.25 12.17 12.85
C ASN A 111 -3.34 11.20 13.32
N VAL A 112 -4.15 10.70 12.39
CA VAL A 112 -5.25 9.79 12.74
C VAL A 112 -4.72 8.53 13.44
N SER A 113 -5.48 8.00 14.40
CA SER A 113 -5.17 6.70 14.99
C SER A 113 -5.22 5.59 13.94
N THR A 114 -4.37 4.56 14.07
CA THR A 114 -4.45 3.35 13.23
C THR A 114 -5.72 2.54 13.47
N ASP A 115 -6.45 2.79 14.56
CA ASP A 115 -7.73 2.14 14.88
C ASP A 115 -8.92 3.03 14.48
N TYR A 116 -8.72 3.95 13.54
CA TYR A 116 -9.76 4.85 13.07
C TYR A 116 -10.92 4.10 12.43
N ILE A 117 -12.13 4.44 12.85
CA ILE A 117 -13.37 3.99 12.24
C ILE A 117 -14.05 5.23 11.68
N ALA A 118 -14.32 5.21 10.37
CA ALA A 118 -15.06 6.29 9.73
C ALA A 118 -16.47 6.39 10.32
N SER A 119 -16.84 7.61 10.68
CA SER A 119 -18.09 7.98 11.31
C SER A 119 -19.22 8.15 10.30
N ASN A 120 -18.89 8.48 9.04
CA ASN A 120 -19.83 8.66 7.95
C ASN A 120 -19.26 8.08 6.64
N THR A 121 -20.13 7.68 5.72
CA THR A 121 -19.70 7.32 4.35
C THR A 121 -20.49 8.18 3.38
N PRO A 122 -19.94 9.31 2.92
CA PRO A 122 -20.63 10.13 1.93
C PRO A 122 -20.73 9.34 0.62
N VAL A 123 -21.83 9.56 -0.13
CA VAL A 123 -22.16 8.77 -1.33
C VAL A 123 -21.06 8.85 -2.40
N ASN A 124 -20.44 10.03 -2.55
CA ASN A 124 -19.32 10.26 -3.47
C ASN A 124 -17.98 9.67 -2.99
N GLY A 125 -17.92 9.14 -1.76
CA GLY A 125 -16.73 8.52 -1.16
C GLY A 125 -16.87 7.01 -0.93
N SER A 126 -17.94 6.37 -1.41
CA SER A 126 -18.23 4.96 -1.11
C SER A 126 -17.17 3.99 -1.64
N GLU A 127 -16.63 4.26 -2.84
CA GLU A 127 -15.53 3.47 -3.41
C GLU A 127 -14.29 3.60 -2.52
N LEU A 128 -13.89 4.83 -2.18
CA LEU A 128 -12.74 5.08 -1.32
C LEU A 128 -12.90 4.48 0.09
N PHE A 129 -14.11 4.46 0.62
CA PHE A 129 -14.43 3.80 1.88
C PHE A 129 -14.20 2.28 1.78
N ALA A 130 -14.65 1.66 0.68
CA ALA A 130 -14.37 0.25 0.42
C ALA A 130 -12.86 0.01 0.28
N THR A 131 -12.13 0.90 -0.39
CA THR A 131 -10.65 0.87 -0.46
C THR A 131 -10.04 0.85 0.92
N GLY A 132 -10.42 1.79 1.80
CA GLY A 132 -9.90 1.87 3.15
C GLY A 132 -10.10 0.57 3.93
N LYS A 133 -11.27 -0.06 3.82
CA LYS A 133 -11.55 -1.36 4.43
C LYS A 133 -10.71 -2.50 3.86
N VAL A 134 -10.53 -2.54 2.54
CA VAL A 134 -9.69 -3.55 1.88
C VAL A 134 -8.25 -3.44 2.35
N LEU A 135 -7.71 -2.23 2.47
CA LEU A 135 -6.33 -2.01 2.94
C LEU A 135 -6.14 -2.45 4.40
N LEU A 136 -7.14 -2.22 5.27
CA LEU A 136 -7.14 -2.79 6.62
C LEU A 136 -7.16 -4.33 6.56
N LYS A 137 -7.94 -4.92 5.65
CA LYS A 137 -7.98 -6.37 5.48
C LYS A 137 -6.66 -6.97 5.00
N VAL A 138 -5.95 -6.29 4.10
CA VAL A 138 -4.57 -6.66 3.70
C VAL A 138 -3.66 -6.66 4.93
N SER A 139 -3.71 -5.62 5.76
CA SER A 139 -2.92 -5.53 7.00
C SER A 139 -3.20 -6.68 7.97
N GLU A 140 -4.48 -6.96 8.23
CA GLU A 140 -4.91 -8.03 9.12
C GLU A 140 -4.43 -9.40 8.63
N ASN A 141 -4.68 -9.70 7.36
CA ASN A 141 -4.31 -10.97 6.76
C ASN A 141 -2.79 -11.14 6.72
N LEU A 142 -2.03 -10.10 6.34
CA LEU A 142 -0.57 -10.16 6.35
C LEU A 142 -0.01 -10.37 7.76
N SER A 143 -0.52 -9.64 8.76
CA SER A 143 -0.10 -9.81 10.15
C SER A 143 -0.36 -11.23 10.63
N CYS A 144 -1.51 -11.80 10.26
CA CYS A 144 -1.84 -13.16 10.62
C CYS A 144 -0.94 -14.19 9.92
N VAL A 145 -0.63 -14.02 8.63
CA VAL A 145 0.34 -14.87 7.92
C VAL A 145 1.72 -14.80 8.57
N VAL A 146 2.18 -13.60 8.95
CA VAL A 146 3.45 -13.41 9.67
C VAL A 146 3.48 -14.14 11.01
N GLN A 147 2.37 -14.10 11.75
CA GLN A 147 2.25 -14.68 13.09
C GLN A 147 2.00 -16.20 13.09
N LYS A 148 1.20 -16.70 12.15
CA LYS A 148 0.67 -18.08 12.17
C LYS A 148 1.03 -18.91 10.94
N GLY A 149 1.50 -18.29 9.86
CA GLY A 149 1.90 -18.98 8.65
C GLY A 149 3.14 -19.84 8.88
N ASP A 150 3.17 -20.99 8.21
CA ASP A 150 4.39 -21.79 8.07
C ASP A 150 5.34 -21.12 7.05
N ASP A 151 6.56 -21.67 6.93
CA ASP A 151 7.57 -21.13 6.02
C ASP A 151 7.08 -21.14 4.56
N ALA A 152 6.31 -22.16 4.16
CA ALA A 152 5.74 -22.28 2.83
C ALA A 152 4.67 -21.21 2.53
N ALA A 153 3.91 -20.76 3.53
CA ALA A 153 3.00 -19.64 3.44
C ALA A 153 3.76 -18.31 3.30
N LEU A 154 4.80 -18.12 4.11
CA LEU A 154 5.62 -16.90 4.11
C LEU A 154 6.34 -16.69 2.77
N ASP A 155 6.86 -17.77 2.18
CA ASP A 155 7.56 -17.74 0.88
C ASP A 155 6.66 -17.28 -0.28
N LYS A 156 5.32 -17.38 -0.14
CA LYS A 156 4.37 -16.92 -1.17
C LYS A 156 4.07 -15.43 -1.10
N VAL A 157 4.30 -14.78 0.05
CA VAL A 157 3.93 -13.37 0.26
C VAL A 157 4.58 -12.45 -0.77
N PRO A 158 5.90 -12.52 -1.05
CA PRO A 158 6.52 -11.63 -2.02
C PRO A 158 5.96 -11.79 -3.44
N TYR A 159 5.60 -13.01 -3.83
CA TYR A 159 4.98 -13.28 -5.12
C TYR A 159 3.63 -12.57 -5.28
N PHE A 160 2.80 -12.56 -4.24
CA PHE A 160 1.52 -11.84 -4.27
C PHE A 160 1.71 -10.34 -4.42
N TYR A 161 2.68 -9.75 -3.71
CA TYR A 161 3.02 -8.33 -3.88
C TYR A 161 3.55 -8.02 -5.29
N ALA A 162 4.42 -8.88 -5.84
CA ALA A 162 4.92 -8.74 -7.20
C ALA A 162 3.78 -8.78 -8.24
N LYS A 163 2.85 -9.73 -8.09
CA LYS A 163 1.65 -9.85 -8.94
C LYS A 163 0.81 -8.58 -8.88
N ILE A 164 0.54 -8.05 -7.70
CA ILE A 164 -0.32 -6.86 -7.51
C ILE A 164 0.34 -5.60 -8.04
N ILE A 165 1.63 -5.39 -7.79
CA ILE A 165 2.37 -4.25 -8.36
C ILE A 165 2.30 -4.26 -9.88
N ASN A 166 2.57 -5.41 -10.50
CA ASN A 166 2.48 -5.55 -11.96
C ASN A 166 1.07 -5.33 -12.49
N ASN A 167 0.06 -5.90 -11.83
CA ASN A 167 -1.33 -5.78 -12.24
C ASN A 167 -1.82 -4.33 -12.14
N ILE A 168 -1.53 -3.62 -11.03
CA ILE A 168 -1.89 -2.19 -10.89
C ILE A 168 -1.16 -1.35 -11.93
N ALA A 169 0.12 -1.63 -12.18
CA ALA A 169 0.93 -0.90 -13.14
C ALA A 169 0.44 -1.08 -14.59
N ALA A 170 0.03 -2.30 -14.96
CA ALA A 170 -0.45 -2.66 -16.29
C ALA A 170 -1.93 -2.29 -16.53
N ASP A 171 -2.67 -1.95 -15.48
CA ASP A 171 -4.08 -1.63 -15.58
C ASP A 171 -4.30 -0.24 -16.20
N GLU A 172 -4.92 -0.22 -17.38
CA GLU A 172 -5.20 0.99 -18.15
C GLU A 172 -6.55 1.64 -17.80
N SER A 173 -7.29 1.13 -16.81
CA SER A 173 -8.57 1.71 -16.39
C SER A 173 -8.40 3.18 -15.94
N ASP A 174 -9.35 4.03 -16.34
CA ASP A 174 -9.34 5.47 -16.04
C ASP A 174 -9.65 5.77 -14.56
N ASN A 175 -10.56 5.01 -13.95
CA ASN A 175 -10.89 5.18 -12.52
C ASN A 175 -9.80 4.53 -11.65
N GLN A 176 -8.93 5.36 -11.08
CA GLN A 176 -7.80 4.91 -10.26
C GLN A 176 -8.25 4.32 -8.90
N VAL A 177 -9.36 4.78 -8.33
CA VAL A 177 -9.89 4.26 -7.07
C VAL A 177 -10.37 2.82 -7.26
N ASN A 178 -11.17 2.57 -8.29
CA ASN A 178 -11.66 1.23 -8.64
C ASN A 178 -10.54 0.26 -9.01
N LYS A 179 -9.51 0.75 -9.71
CA LYS A 179 -8.28 0.00 -9.96
C LYS A 179 -7.64 -0.45 -8.65
N LEU A 180 -7.45 0.45 -7.70
CA LEU A 180 -6.80 0.13 -6.42
C LEU A 180 -7.65 -0.86 -5.60
N ILE A 181 -8.97 -0.65 -5.48
CA ILE A 181 -9.88 -1.56 -4.76
C ILE A 181 -9.78 -2.98 -5.31
N ARG A 182 -9.88 -3.14 -6.63
CA ARG A 182 -9.91 -4.46 -7.29
C ARG A 182 -8.63 -5.25 -7.01
N HIS A 183 -7.47 -4.63 -7.18
CA HIS A 183 -6.19 -5.31 -7.01
C HIS A 183 -5.87 -5.55 -5.54
N GLU A 184 -6.13 -4.59 -4.66
CA GLU A 184 -5.93 -4.77 -3.21
C GLU A 184 -6.91 -5.81 -2.62
N ALA A 185 -8.12 -5.94 -3.16
CA ALA A 185 -9.06 -6.99 -2.75
C ALA A 185 -8.55 -8.38 -3.15
N THR A 186 -7.89 -8.48 -4.30
CA THR A 186 -7.21 -9.71 -4.73
C THR A 186 -6.06 -10.03 -3.78
N LEU A 187 -5.25 -9.03 -3.40
CA LEU A 187 -4.18 -9.20 -2.41
C LEU A 187 -4.69 -9.69 -1.07
N ALA A 188 -5.76 -9.06 -0.56
CA ALA A 188 -6.38 -9.44 0.70
C ALA A 188 -6.86 -10.90 0.65
N SER A 189 -7.48 -11.32 -0.45
CA SER A 189 -7.92 -12.71 -0.65
C SER A 189 -6.76 -13.68 -0.73
N ASP A 190 -5.72 -13.37 -1.51
CA ASP A 190 -4.53 -14.20 -1.69
C ASP A 190 -3.83 -14.42 -0.32
N LEU A 191 -3.66 -13.36 0.47
CA LEU A 191 -3.11 -13.43 1.84
C LEU A 191 -4.02 -14.20 2.81
N GLY A 192 -5.34 -14.00 2.73
CA GLY A 192 -6.31 -14.70 3.57
C GLY A 192 -6.36 -16.21 3.32
N GLY A 193 -5.92 -16.67 2.14
CA GLY A 193 -5.80 -18.08 1.81
C GLY A 193 -4.55 -18.77 2.36
N LEU A 194 -3.57 -18.02 2.89
CA LEU A 194 -2.29 -18.56 3.36
C LEU A 194 -2.29 -19.05 4.82
N ALA A 195 -3.18 -18.52 5.66
CA ALA A 195 -3.32 -18.95 7.04
C ALA A 195 -4.79 -18.79 7.47
N SER A 196 -5.31 -19.73 8.28
CA SER A 196 -6.66 -19.58 8.86
C SER A 196 -6.63 -18.54 9.98
N CYS A 197 -6.99 -17.33 9.58
CA CYS A 197 -7.46 -16.23 10.40
C CYS A 197 -8.99 -16.22 10.24
#